data_AF-A0A917PGW1-F1
#
_entry.id   AF-A0A917PGW1-F1
#
_cell.length_a   1.000
_cell.length_b   1.000
_cell.length_c   1.000
_cell.angle_alpha   90.00
_cell.angle_beta   90.00
_cell.angle_gamma   90.00
#
_symmetry.space_group_name_H-M   'P 1'
#
loop_
_entity.id
_entity.type
_entity.pdbx_description
1 polymer ?
#
loop_
_entity_poly.entity_id
_entity_poly.type
_entity_poly.pdbx_seq_one_letter_code
_entity_poly.pdbx_strand_id
1 'polypeptide(L)'
;MTTPDPARFHPGETPRRFKALNPHLRIDTLKRMVDVVQAMITGQPVNPSALCAHLSGESSHDAKKRRLERAFRDEQLTDDVFLSLIPSLLPAGTLLSSLDRTTWERGTLR
;
A
#
# COMPACT_ATOMS: atom_id res chain seq x y z
N MET A 1 -9.93 14.18 27.45
CA MET A 1 -9.90 12.83 26.86
C MET A 1 -9.62 13.00 25.38
N THR A 2 -8.41 12.65 24.94
CA THR A 2 -8.01 12.66 23.53
C THR A 2 -8.73 11.53 22.81
N THR A 3 -9.59 11.86 21.85
CA THR A 3 -10.16 10.90 20.91
C THR A 3 -8.99 10.19 20.20
N PRO A 4 -8.94 8.85 20.17
CA PRO A 4 -7.92 8.15 19.39
C PRO A 4 -8.09 8.56 17.92
N ASP A 5 -7.02 9.03 17.28
CA ASP A 5 -7.01 9.40 15.85
C ASP A 5 -7.24 8.14 15.01
N PRO A 6 -8.46 7.90 14.52
CA PRO A 6 -8.84 6.61 13.97
C PRO A 6 -8.57 6.61 12.47
N ALA A 7 -7.30 6.59 12.08
CA ALA A 7 -6.81 6.16 10.74
C ALA A 7 -5.32 6.46 10.48
N ARG A 8 -4.48 6.73 11.49
CA ARG A 8 -3.04 6.88 11.18
C ARG A 8 -2.48 5.54 10.71
N PHE A 9 -2.14 5.48 9.43
CA PHE A 9 -1.32 4.40 8.90
C PHE A 9 0.01 4.42 9.66
N HIS A 10 0.33 3.33 10.36
CA HIS A 10 1.56 3.18 11.14
C HIS A 10 2.52 2.23 10.41
N PRO A 11 3.43 2.74 9.55
CA PRO A 11 4.22 1.91 8.65
C PRO A 11 5.07 0.85 9.37
N GLY A 12 5.46 1.11 10.63
CA GLY A 12 6.25 0.17 11.43
C GLY A 12 5.46 -1.05 11.94
N GLU A 13 4.15 -0.91 12.15
CA GLU A 13 3.30 -1.97 12.72
C GLU A 13 2.50 -2.71 11.65
N THR A 14 2.13 -2.01 10.57
CA THR A 14 1.30 -2.54 9.48
C THR A 14 1.84 -3.85 8.88
N PRO A 15 3.16 -4.01 8.59
CA PRO A 15 3.67 -5.26 8.03
C PRO A 15 3.47 -6.47 8.94
N ARG A 16 3.54 -6.29 10.27
CA ARG A 16 3.33 -7.38 11.24
C ARG A 16 1.86 -7.78 11.31
N ARG A 17 0.95 -6.81 11.30
CA ARG A 17 -0.49 -7.06 11.25
C ARG A 17 -0.86 -7.81 9.98
N PHE A 18 -0.33 -7.38 8.85
CA PHE A 18 -0.57 -8.02 7.55
C PHE A 18 0.02 -9.43 7.47
N LYS A 19 1.15 -9.67 8.13
CA LYS A 19 1.77 -11.01 8.22
C LYS A 19 0.88 -12.00 8.97
N ALA A 20 0.14 -11.57 9.98
CA ALA A 20 -0.81 -12.42 10.69
C ALA A 20 -1.97 -12.88 9.78
N LEU A 21 -2.39 -12.02 8.85
CA LEU A 21 -3.46 -12.30 7.88
C LEU A 21 -2.96 -13.10 6.68
N ASN A 22 -1.70 -12.88 6.29
CA ASN A 22 -1.07 -13.51 5.12
C ASN A 22 0.22 -14.23 5.53
N PRO A 23 0.13 -15.35 6.28
CA PRO A 23 1.29 -16.02 6.86
C PRO A 23 2.22 -16.63 5.80
N HIS A 24 1.76 -16.85 4.57
CA HIS A 24 2.57 -17.33 3.46
C HIS A 24 3.51 -16.25 2.89
N LEU A 25 3.19 -14.96 3.03
CA LEU A 25 4.00 -13.86 2.48
C LEU A 25 5.23 -13.58 3.33
N ARG A 26 6.37 -13.31 2.68
CA ARG A 26 7.58 -12.88 3.41
C ARG A 26 7.36 -11.51 4.02
N ILE A 27 7.92 -11.28 5.22
CA ILE A 27 7.80 -9.98 5.90
C ILE A 27 8.39 -8.84 5.06
N ASP A 28 9.43 -9.11 4.27
CA ASP A 28 10.05 -8.12 3.40
C ASP A 28 9.16 -7.74 2.21
N THR A 29 8.35 -8.68 1.71
CA THR A 29 7.33 -8.39 0.69
C THR A 29 6.28 -7.43 1.26
N LEU A 30 5.83 -7.69 2.50
CA LEU A 30 4.86 -6.84 3.19
C LEU A 30 5.41 -5.45 3.52
N LYS A 31 6.66 -5.35 3.98
CA LYS A 31 7.33 -4.06 4.21
C LYS A 31 7.41 -3.25 2.92
N ARG A 32 7.85 -3.87 1.82
CA ARG A 32 7.94 -3.23 0.51
C ARG A 32 6.58 -2.72 0.04
N MET A 33 5.52 -3.52 0.19
CA MET A 33 4.17 -3.10 -0.15
C MET A 33 3.70 -1.90 0.69
N VAL A 34 3.94 -1.94 2.00
CA VAL A 34 3.64 -0.82 2.93
C VAL A 34 4.39 0.46 2.55
N ASP A 35 5.67 0.35 2.20
CA ASP A 35 6.47 1.50 1.73
C ASP A 35 5.90 2.11 0.45
N VAL A 36 5.45 1.26 -0.49
CA VAL A 36 4.82 1.70 -1.75
C VAL A 36 3.51 2.42 -1.48
N VAL A 37 2.62 1.84 -0.66
CA VAL A 37 1.34 2.47 -0.30
C VAL A 37 1.58 3.82 0.40
N GLN A 38 2.54 3.88 1.32
CA GLN A 38 2.92 5.14 1.96
C GLN A 38 3.40 6.18 0.95
N ALA A 39 4.24 5.78 -0.02
CA ALA A 39 4.71 6.65 -1.08
C ALA A 39 3.56 7.15 -1.97
N MET A 40 2.55 6.32 -2.24
CA MET A 40 1.36 6.70 -3.03
C MET A 40 0.51 7.71 -2.28
N ILE A 41 0.27 7.49 -0.98
CA ILE A 41 -0.48 8.42 -0.12
C ILE A 41 0.26 9.76 -0.02
N THR A 42 1.58 9.73 0.16
CA THR A 42 2.39 10.94 0.40
C THR A 42 2.60 11.75 -0.88
N GLY A 43 2.92 11.08 -1.99
CA GLY A 43 3.25 11.75 -3.25
C GLY A 43 2.06 12.08 -4.13
N GLN A 44 0.91 11.43 -3.92
CA GLN A 44 -0.25 11.46 -4.80
C GLN A 44 0.11 11.45 -6.31
N PRO A 45 1.08 10.63 -6.77
CA PRO A 45 1.60 10.81 -8.10
C PRO A 45 0.66 10.21 -9.14
N VAL A 46 0.49 10.93 -10.24
CA VAL A 46 -0.25 10.43 -11.42
C VAL A 46 0.58 9.41 -12.22
N ASN A 47 1.92 9.40 -12.02
CA ASN A 47 2.85 8.52 -12.72
C ASN A 47 3.60 7.58 -11.75
N PRO A 48 3.51 6.24 -11.90
CA PRO A 48 4.26 5.28 -11.09
C PRO A 48 5.78 5.49 -11.09
N SER A 49 6.36 6.07 -12.15
CA SER A 49 7.81 6.35 -12.19
C SER A 49 8.23 7.46 -11.22
N ALA A 50 7.35 8.41 -10.94
CA ALA A 50 7.59 9.49 -9.99
C ALA A 50 7.49 9.03 -8.53
N LEU A 51 6.87 7.88 -8.29
CA LEU A 51 6.67 7.31 -6.95
C LEU A 51 7.99 7.04 -6.22
N CYS A 52 9.09 6.82 -6.95
CA CYS A 52 10.39 6.52 -6.37
C CYS A 52 10.96 7.68 -5.53
N ALA A 53 10.61 8.93 -5.87
CA ALA A 53 11.00 10.11 -5.11
C ALA A 53 10.39 10.14 -3.70
N HIS A 54 9.23 9.46 -3.53
CA HIS A 54 8.47 9.41 -2.28
C HIS A 54 8.74 8.15 -1.46
N LEU A 55 9.54 7.20 -1.95
CA LEU A 55 9.99 6.08 -1.16
C LEU A 55 10.93 6.54 -0.04
N SER A 56 10.67 6.06 1.17
CA SER A 56 11.47 6.33 2.36
C SER A 56 12.88 5.72 2.27
N GLY A 57 13.81 6.29 3.03
CA GLY A 57 15.19 5.83 3.17
C GLY A 57 16.21 6.51 2.24
N GLU A 58 17.49 6.30 2.57
CA GLU A 58 18.66 6.93 1.92
C GLU A 58 19.18 6.15 0.70
N SER A 59 18.43 5.15 0.24
CA SER A 59 18.81 4.35 -0.93
C SER A 59 18.89 5.21 -2.19
N SER A 60 19.79 4.86 -3.11
CA SER A 60 19.87 5.54 -4.42
C SER A 60 18.54 5.47 -5.18
N HIS A 61 18.33 6.43 -6.08
CA HIS A 61 17.14 6.51 -6.92
C HIS A 61 16.90 5.20 -7.71
N ASP A 62 17.96 4.61 -8.28
CA ASP A 62 17.86 3.35 -9.00
C ASP A 62 17.48 2.17 -8.10
N ALA A 63 18.00 2.14 -6.86
CA ALA A 63 17.62 1.12 -5.89
C ALA A 63 16.12 1.25 -5.51
N LYS A 64 15.62 2.48 -5.37
CA LYS A 64 14.20 2.77 -5.14
C LYS A 64 13.34 2.34 -6.33
N LYS A 65 13.76 2.63 -7.58
CA LYS A 65 13.08 2.17 -8.80
C LYS A 65 13.00 0.64 -8.86
N ARG A 66 14.10 -0.07 -8.63
CA ARG A 66 14.11 -1.55 -8.58
C ARG A 66 13.25 -2.11 -7.45
N ARG A 67 13.10 -1.38 -6.34
CA ARG A 67 12.19 -1.76 -5.26
C ARG A 67 10.74 -1.65 -5.70
N LEU A 68 10.36 -0.56 -6.39
CA LEU A 68 9.01 -0.40 -6.96
C LEU A 68 8.70 -1.49 -7.98
N GLU A 69 9.60 -1.73 -8.93
CA GLU A 69 9.41 -2.77 -9.95
C GLU A 69 9.18 -4.15 -9.32
N ARG A 70 9.95 -4.48 -8.27
CA ARG A 70 9.74 -5.72 -7.51
C ARG A 70 8.43 -5.77 -6.74
N ALA A 71 7.86 -4.63 -6.35
CA ALA A 71 6.57 -4.60 -5.67
C ALA A 71 5.42 -4.82 -6.68
N PHE A 72 5.45 -4.08 -7.80
CA PHE A 72 4.42 -4.15 -8.84
C PHE A 72 4.43 -5.46 -9.63
N ARG A 73 5.54 -6.20 -9.62
CA ARG A 73 5.68 -7.50 -10.30
C ARG A 73 5.71 -8.68 -9.32
N ASP A 74 5.37 -8.48 -8.05
CA ASP A 74 5.33 -9.56 -7.07
C ASP A 74 4.04 -10.37 -7.27
N GLU A 75 4.16 -11.55 -7.86
CA GLU A 75 3.01 -12.43 -8.17
C GLU A 75 2.25 -12.90 -6.92
N GLN A 76 2.88 -12.80 -5.74
CA GLN A 76 2.22 -13.15 -4.47
C GLN A 76 1.32 -12.03 -3.95
N LEU A 77 1.45 -10.79 -4.46
CA LEU A 77 0.60 -9.65 -4.10
C LEU A 77 -0.65 -9.63 -4.98
N THR A 78 -1.54 -10.61 -4.78
CA THR A 78 -2.79 -10.75 -5.52
C THR A 78 -3.89 -9.81 -4.99
N ASP A 79 -4.96 -9.65 -5.76
CA ASP A 79 -6.16 -8.91 -5.34
C ASP A 79 -6.70 -9.42 -4.01
N ASP A 80 -6.74 -10.74 -3.82
CA ASP A 80 -7.19 -11.37 -2.56
C ASP A 80 -6.31 -10.96 -1.37
N VAL A 81 -4.99 -10.89 -1.58
CA VAL A 81 -4.08 -10.37 -0.56
C VAL A 81 -4.48 -8.94 -0.23
N PHE A 82 -4.61 -8.04 -1.21
CA PHE A 82 -4.98 -6.64 -0.94
C PHE A 82 -6.35 -6.51 -0.24
N LEU A 83 -7.36 -7.25 -0.71
CA LEU A 83 -8.70 -7.23 -0.13
C LEU A 83 -8.70 -7.74 1.32
N SER A 84 -7.86 -8.72 1.66
CA SER A 84 -7.72 -9.19 3.06
C SER A 84 -7.19 -8.12 4.02
N LEU A 85 -6.47 -7.12 3.50
CA LEU A 85 -5.81 -6.09 4.31
C LEU A 85 -6.74 -4.93 4.63
N ILE A 86 -7.65 -4.57 3.73
CA ILE A 86 -8.57 -3.44 3.91
C ILE A 86 -9.36 -3.55 5.21
N PRO A 87 -10.01 -4.68 5.55
CA PRO A 87 -10.75 -4.83 6.81
C PRO A 87 -9.88 -4.57 8.05
N SER A 88 -8.60 -4.95 8.00
CA SER A 88 -7.66 -4.77 9.12
C SER A 88 -7.25 -3.32 9.38
N LEU A 89 -7.50 -2.44 8.41
CA LEU A 89 -7.25 -1.01 8.49
C LEU A 89 -8.49 -0.19 8.85
N LEU A 90 -9.67 -0.82 8.87
CA LEU A 90 -10.92 -0.12 9.20
C LEU A 90 -10.93 0.26 10.70
N PRO A 91 -11.40 1.46 11.05
CA PRO A 91 -11.58 1.83 12.45
C PRO A 91 -12.67 0.98 13.10
N ALA A 92 -12.58 0.80 14.41
CA ALA A 92 -13.64 0.14 15.17
C ALA A 92 -14.92 1.01 15.19
N GLY A 93 -16.09 0.35 15.24
CA GLY A 93 -17.40 1.01 15.39
C GLY A 93 -18.30 0.84 14.17
N THR A 94 -19.27 1.74 14.05
CA THR A 94 -20.24 1.73 12.94
C THR A 94 -19.60 2.33 11.69
N LEU A 95 -19.65 1.57 10.59
CA LEU A 95 -19.11 1.98 9.29
C LEU A 95 -20.25 2.23 8.31
N LEU A 96 -20.11 3.29 7.50
CA LEU A 96 -20.94 3.50 6.33
C LEU A 96 -20.24 2.88 5.11
N SER A 97 -20.89 1.92 4.47
CA SER A 97 -20.42 1.34 3.22
C SER A 97 -21.12 2.03 2.05
N SER A 98 -20.34 2.67 1.17
CA SER A 98 -20.82 3.19 -0.10
C SER A 98 -20.29 2.30 -1.22
N LEU A 99 -21.17 1.82 -2.08
CA LEU A 99 -20.81 1.02 -3.25
C LEU A 99 -21.12 1.82 -4.50
N ASP A 100 -20.09 2.08 -5.30
CA ASP A 100 -20.20 2.71 -6.61
C ASP A 100 -19.49 1.84 -7.66
N ARG A 101 -19.97 1.91 -8.90
CA ARG A 101 -19.37 1.20 -10.02
C ARG A 101 -18.57 2.16 -10.87
N THR A 102 -17.25 2.04 -10.81
CA THR A 102 -16.33 2.73 -11.71
C THR A 102 -15.80 1.76 -12.77
N THR A 103 -15.68 2.22 -14.02
CA THR A 103 -15.00 1.47 -15.09
C THR A 103 -13.60 2.03 -15.25
N TRP A 104 -12.59 1.15 -15.17
CA TRP A 104 -11.19 1.52 -15.41
C TRP A 104 -10.85 1.31 -16.88
N GLU A 105 -10.57 2.38 -17.60
CA GLU A 105 -10.07 2.32 -18.96
C GLU A 105 -8.57 2.61 -18.98
N ARG A 106 -7.81 1.82 -19.73
CA ARG A 106 -6.41 2.13 -19.98
C ARG A 106 -6.35 3.37 -20.86
N GLY A 107 -5.82 4.48 -20.33
CA GLY A 107 -5.54 5.66 -21.15
C GLY A 107 -4.61 5.30 -22.31
N THR A 108 -5.01 5.62 -23.53
CA THR A 108 -4.09 5.60 -24.68
C THR A 108 -3.12 6.76 -24.49
N LEU A 109 -1.84 6.47 -24.27
CA LEU A 109 -0.77 7.46 -24.34
C LEU A 109 -0.90 8.17 -25.71
N ARG A 110 -1.30 9.44 -25.70
CA ARG A 110 -1.18 10.35 -26.84
C ARG A 110 0.10 11.15 -26.68
#